data_AF-A0A2V9W9E4-F1
#
_entry.id   AF-A0A2V9W9E4-F1
#
_cell.length_a   1.000
_cell.length_b   1.000
_cell.length_c   1.000
_cell.angle_alpha   90.00
_cell.angle_beta   90.00
_cell.angle_gamma   90.00
#
_symmetry.space_group_name_H-M   'P 1'
#
loop_
_entity.id
_entity.type
_entity.pdbx_description
1 polymer ?
#
loop_
_entity_poly.entity_id
_entity_poly.type
_entity_poly.pdbx_seq_one_letter_code
_entity_poly.pdbx_strand_id
1 'polypeptide(L)'
;MKAFHSGREAKEFLISELVAEAQRENVPLSEVERKMLYFTESGWTLPDIMKVSEDFDREYDQAKYEQKIAKLVTKANRRIRKGSREDYDRWWAAIRFLQREDHYISVMIRLAGLRPRGDQLRLFAAGLGIVTCILVWTFLSNKYNIPMPSRGNLGIFVWAVLACLFVAYMLLRFILGRKKTDDLTSKGLEKLVRIYQHVSGTA
;
A
#
# COMPACT_ATOMS: atom_id res chain seq x y z
N MET A 1 -14.23 -4.12 -22.25
CA MET A 1 -14.53 -5.56 -22.02
C MET A 1 -14.33 -5.86 -20.54
N LYS A 2 -15.19 -6.68 -19.91
CA LYS A 2 -14.92 -7.17 -18.55
C LYS A 2 -13.77 -8.16 -18.64
N ALA A 3 -12.69 -7.95 -17.89
CA ALA A 3 -11.51 -8.83 -17.93
C ALA A 3 -11.78 -10.25 -17.39
N PHE A 4 -12.92 -10.43 -16.69
CA PHE A 4 -13.39 -11.69 -16.12
C PHE A 4 -14.91 -11.78 -16.29
N HIS A 5 -15.40 -12.98 -16.58
CA HIS A 5 -16.81 -13.29 -16.78
C HIS A 5 -17.50 -13.79 -15.50
N SER A 6 -16.74 -14.26 -14.51
CA SER A 6 -17.27 -14.76 -13.23
C SER A 6 -16.29 -14.56 -12.05
N GLY A 7 -16.82 -14.62 -10.82
CA GLY A 7 -16.02 -14.60 -9.60
C GLY A 7 -15.09 -15.80 -9.50
N ARG A 8 -15.54 -16.97 -9.98
CA ARG A 8 -14.72 -18.18 -10.10
C ARG A 8 -13.46 -17.94 -10.95
N GLU A 9 -13.64 -17.38 -12.14
CA GLU A 9 -12.52 -17.12 -13.07
C GLU A 9 -11.52 -16.12 -12.48
N ALA A 10 -12.00 -15.04 -11.85
CA ALA A 10 -11.14 -14.07 -11.17
C ALA A 10 -10.38 -14.70 -9.99
N LYS A 11 -11.04 -15.57 -9.21
CA LYS A 11 -10.44 -16.29 -8.08
C LYS A 11 -9.36 -17.27 -8.55
N GLU A 12 -9.67 -18.12 -9.53
CA GLU A 12 -8.73 -19.06 -10.12
C GLU A 12 -7.50 -18.36 -10.69
N PHE A 13 -7.69 -17.22 -11.37
CA PHE A 13 -6.59 -16.39 -11.86
C PHE A 13 -5.69 -15.85 -10.74
N LEU A 14 -6.26 -15.30 -9.65
CA LEU A 14 -5.42 -14.79 -8.55
C LEU A 14 -4.66 -15.93 -7.85
N ILE A 15 -5.30 -17.09 -7.67
CA ILE A 15 -4.67 -18.24 -7.05
C ILE A 15 -3.54 -18.78 -7.93
N SER A 16 -3.72 -18.84 -9.26
CA SER A 16 -2.66 -19.30 -10.16
C SER A 16 -1.43 -18.39 -10.13
N GLU A 17 -1.62 -17.07 -10.11
CA GLU A 17 -0.52 -16.10 -9.95
C GLU A 17 0.20 -16.27 -8.60
N LEU A 18 -0.54 -16.51 -7.50
CA LEU A 18 0.06 -16.76 -6.19
C LEU A 18 0.85 -18.07 -6.14
N VAL A 19 0.33 -19.15 -6.73
CA VAL A 19 1.03 -20.44 -6.82
C VAL A 19 2.30 -20.31 -7.67
N ALA A 20 2.22 -19.60 -8.79
CA ALA A 20 3.38 -19.32 -9.63
C ALA A 20 4.43 -18.50 -8.87
N GLU A 21 4.02 -17.48 -8.09
CA GLU A 21 4.95 -16.72 -7.26
C GLU A 21 5.57 -17.58 -6.15
N ALA A 22 4.78 -18.44 -5.50
CA ALA A 22 5.24 -19.35 -4.45
C ALA A 22 6.33 -20.29 -4.95
N GLN A 23 6.16 -20.85 -6.16
CA GLN A 23 7.17 -21.68 -6.83
C GLN A 23 8.45 -20.88 -7.11
N ARG A 24 8.32 -19.66 -7.65
CA ARG A 24 9.48 -18.81 -7.98
C ARG A 24 10.28 -18.38 -6.75
N GLU A 25 9.62 -18.22 -5.62
CA GLU A 25 10.24 -17.85 -4.35
C GLU A 25 10.77 -19.06 -3.56
N ASN A 26 10.68 -20.27 -4.11
CA ASN A 26 11.02 -21.54 -3.45
C ASN A 26 10.29 -21.73 -2.11
N VAL A 27 9.05 -21.24 -2.03
CA VAL A 27 8.15 -21.44 -0.88
C VAL A 27 6.88 -22.12 -1.37
N PRO A 28 6.95 -23.40 -1.78
CA PRO A 28 5.78 -24.10 -2.29
C PRO A 28 4.65 -24.12 -1.25
N LEU A 29 3.42 -23.99 -1.73
CA LEU A 29 2.23 -24.15 -0.89
C LEU A 29 1.91 -25.64 -0.80
N SER A 30 1.59 -26.11 0.41
CA SER A 30 1.00 -27.43 0.59
C SER A 30 -0.37 -27.50 -0.11
N GLU A 31 -0.90 -28.71 -0.30
CA GLU A 31 -2.22 -28.86 -0.89
C GLU A 31 -3.30 -28.18 -0.05
N VAL A 32 -3.24 -28.32 1.28
CA VAL A 32 -4.17 -27.67 2.22
C VAL A 32 -4.05 -26.15 2.10
N GLU A 33 -2.84 -25.59 2.16
CA GLU A 33 -2.61 -24.15 1.99
C GLU A 33 -3.15 -23.63 0.67
N ARG A 34 -2.92 -24.35 -0.43
CA ARG A 34 -3.41 -23.97 -1.76
C ARG A 34 -4.95 -24.02 -1.82
N LYS A 35 -5.56 -25.08 -1.28
CA LYS A 35 -7.02 -25.25 -1.27
C LYS A 35 -7.69 -24.23 -0.35
N MET A 36 -7.07 -23.83 0.76
CA MET A 36 -7.59 -22.78 1.64
C MET A 36 -7.74 -21.43 0.94
N LEU A 37 -6.95 -21.12 -0.09
CA LEU A 37 -7.15 -19.91 -0.89
C LEU A 37 -8.52 -19.87 -1.61
N TYR A 38 -9.16 -21.01 -1.81
CA TYR A 38 -10.50 -21.09 -2.41
C TYR A 38 -11.62 -20.79 -1.41
N PHE A 39 -11.34 -20.84 -0.11
CA PHE A 39 -12.31 -20.67 0.97
C PHE A 39 -13.10 -19.36 0.80
N THR A 40 -14.40 -19.48 0.98
CA THR A 40 -15.35 -18.38 0.95
C THR A 40 -16.58 -18.81 1.75
N GLU A 41 -17.14 -17.89 2.53
CA GLU A 41 -18.38 -18.16 3.29
C GLU A 41 -19.60 -18.12 2.38
N SER A 42 -19.55 -17.26 1.36
CA SER A 42 -20.58 -17.11 0.34
C SER A 42 -19.99 -17.30 -1.07
N GLY A 43 -20.72 -17.96 -1.97
CA GLY A 43 -20.33 -18.15 -3.36
C GLY A 43 -19.59 -19.47 -3.67
N TRP A 44 -18.94 -19.51 -4.83
CA TRP A 44 -18.32 -20.75 -5.33
C TRP A 44 -17.00 -21.08 -4.60
N THR A 45 -16.87 -22.35 -4.22
CA THR A 45 -15.72 -22.93 -3.53
C THR A 45 -15.49 -24.38 -3.97
N LEU A 46 -14.43 -25.02 -3.46
CA LEU A 46 -14.15 -26.44 -3.71
C LEU A 46 -15.15 -27.35 -2.98
N PRO A 47 -15.52 -28.52 -3.54
CA PRO A 47 -16.47 -29.43 -2.90
C PRO A 47 -16.01 -29.96 -1.52
N ASP A 48 -14.70 -30.09 -1.32
CA ASP A 48 -14.07 -30.62 -0.11
C ASP A 48 -13.62 -29.53 0.87
N ILE A 49 -14.01 -28.26 0.66
CA ILE A 49 -13.44 -27.13 1.40
C ILE A 49 -13.70 -27.19 2.92
N MET A 50 -14.76 -27.84 3.38
CA MET A 50 -15.02 -27.97 4.82
C MET A 50 -13.98 -28.86 5.48
N LYS A 51 -13.65 -30.00 4.86
CA LYS A 51 -12.58 -30.88 5.32
C LYS A 51 -11.23 -30.18 5.27
N VAL A 52 -10.96 -29.42 4.20
CA VAL A 52 -9.74 -28.62 4.08
C VAL A 52 -9.63 -27.60 5.23
N SER A 53 -10.74 -26.94 5.60
CA SER A 53 -10.78 -26.00 6.72
C SER A 53 -10.48 -26.71 8.05
N GLU A 54 -11.09 -27.87 8.30
CA GLU A 54 -10.84 -28.65 9.52
C GLU A 54 -9.38 -29.14 9.60
N ASP A 55 -8.83 -29.62 8.49
CA ASP A 55 -7.43 -30.04 8.40
C ASP A 55 -6.49 -28.84 8.60
N PHE A 56 -6.85 -27.67 8.06
CA PHE A 56 -6.11 -26.43 8.25
C PHE A 56 -6.10 -25.99 9.71
N ASP A 57 -7.26 -25.95 10.37
CA ASP A 57 -7.40 -25.52 11.78
C ASP A 57 -6.63 -26.44 12.74
N ARG A 58 -6.48 -27.71 12.38
CA ARG A 58 -5.72 -28.70 13.18
C ARG A 58 -4.20 -28.59 12.98
N GLU A 59 -3.75 -28.31 11.75
CA GLU A 59 -2.35 -28.49 11.36
C GLU A 59 -1.59 -27.17 11.19
N TYR A 60 -2.28 -26.05 11.03
CA TYR A 60 -1.68 -24.76 10.66
C TYR A 60 -1.99 -23.68 11.68
N ASP A 61 -0.97 -22.85 11.93
CA ASP A 61 -1.13 -21.57 12.61
C ASP A 61 -1.66 -20.55 11.59
N GLN A 62 -2.91 -20.11 11.78
CA GLN A 62 -3.58 -19.18 10.90
C GLN A 62 -2.75 -17.90 10.70
N ALA A 63 -2.24 -17.28 11.76
CA ALA A 63 -1.50 -16.03 11.65
C ALA A 63 -0.20 -16.18 10.82
N LYS A 64 0.51 -17.30 10.99
CA LYS A 64 1.70 -17.61 10.19
C LYS A 64 1.36 -17.84 8.73
N TYR A 65 0.29 -18.59 8.45
CA TYR A 65 -0.19 -18.82 7.10
C TYR A 65 -0.61 -17.51 6.43
N GLU A 66 -1.43 -16.70 7.10
CA GLU A 66 -1.91 -15.44 6.54
C GLU A 66 -0.76 -14.48 6.23
N GLN A 67 0.23 -14.40 7.13
CA GLN A 67 1.43 -13.61 6.88
C GLN A 67 2.25 -14.15 5.70
N LYS A 68 2.35 -15.47 5.55
CA LYS A 68 3.02 -16.14 4.42
C LYS A 68 2.33 -15.76 3.11
N ILE A 69 1.01 -15.91 3.01
CA ILE A 69 0.26 -15.57 1.80
C ILE A 69 0.29 -14.07 1.52
N ALA A 70 0.13 -13.20 2.52
CA ALA A 70 0.23 -11.75 2.34
C ALA A 70 1.60 -11.31 1.77
N LYS A 71 2.69 -11.95 2.22
CA LYS A 71 4.04 -11.75 1.65
C LYS A 71 4.09 -12.20 0.18
N LEU A 72 3.50 -13.34 -0.17
CA LEU A 72 3.42 -13.82 -1.55
C LEU A 72 2.61 -12.87 -2.44
N VAL A 73 1.44 -12.43 -1.97
CA VAL A 73 0.61 -11.41 -2.65
C VAL A 73 1.41 -10.14 -2.92
N THR A 74 2.19 -9.68 -1.94
CA THR A 74 3.05 -8.50 -2.08
C THR A 74 4.12 -8.68 -3.17
N LYS A 75 4.74 -9.86 -3.22
CA LYS A 75 5.77 -10.20 -4.22
C LYS A 75 5.17 -10.36 -5.62
N ALA A 76 4.07 -11.08 -5.74
CA ALA A 76 3.32 -11.26 -6.99
C ALA A 76 2.92 -9.90 -7.57
N ASN A 77 2.28 -9.04 -6.76
CA ASN A 77 1.91 -7.69 -7.18
C ASN A 77 3.15 -6.86 -7.60
N ARG A 78 4.27 -6.96 -6.89
CA ARG A 78 5.51 -6.25 -7.26
C ARG A 78 6.05 -6.73 -8.61
N ARG A 79 5.99 -8.04 -8.88
CA ARG A 79 6.44 -8.65 -10.14
C ARG A 79 5.54 -8.24 -11.30
N ILE A 80 4.23 -8.44 -11.18
CA ILE A 80 3.24 -8.07 -12.20
C ILE A 80 3.36 -6.58 -12.51
N ARG A 81 3.56 -5.75 -11.48
CA ARG A 81 3.77 -4.30 -11.64
C ARG A 81 5.03 -3.93 -12.45
N LYS A 82 6.06 -4.78 -12.49
CA LYS A 82 7.26 -4.61 -13.32
C LYS A 82 7.08 -5.20 -14.73
N GLY A 83 6.07 -6.03 -14.94
CA GLY A 83 5.72 -6.61 -16.24
C GLY A 83 4.91 -5.65 -17.12
N SER A 84 4.01 -6.22 -17.92
CA SER A 84 3.18 -5.43 -18.84
C SER A 84 2.10 -4.63 -18.09
N ARG A 85 1.64 -3.54 -18.71
CA ARG A 85 0.50 -2.77 -18.20
C ARG A 85 -0.78 -3.59 -18.22
N GLU A 86 -0.94 -4.46 -19.22
CA GLU A 86 -2.11 -5.31 -19.38
C GLU A 86 -2.22 -6.35 -18.25
N ASP A 87 -1.11 -7.02 -17.89
CA ASP A 87 -1.10 -7.97 -16.77
C ASP A 87 -1.44 -7.29 -15.45
N TYR A 88 -0.92 -6.07 -15.25
CA TYR A 88 -1.23 -5.27 -14.07
C TYR A 88 -2.70 -4.83 -14.02
N ASP A 89 -3.27 -4.42 -15.15
CA ASP A 89 -4.67 -4.04 -15.23
C ASP A 89 -5.60 -5.25 -15.04
N ARG A 90 -5.21 -6.43 -15.58
CA ARG A 90 -5.89 -7.71 -15.37
C ARG A 90 -5.83 -8.15 -13.91
N TRP A 91 -4.66 -8.09 -13.27
CA TRP A 91 -4.47 -8.36 -11.84
C TRP A 91 -5.41 -7.51 -10.97
N TRP A 92 -5.45 -6.20 -11.20
CA TRP A 92 -6.35 -5.32 -10.45
C TRP A 92 -7.82 -5.47 -10.84
N ALA A 93 -8.13 -5.92 -12.04
CA ALA A 93 -9.50 -6.28 -12.41
C ALA A 93 -9.99 -7.48 -11.60
N ALA A 94 -9.17 -8.52 -11.44
CA ALA A 94 -9.51 -9.69 -10.63
C ALA A 94 -9.71 -9.32 -9.15
N ILE A 95 -8.78 -8.54 -8.57
CA ILE A 95 -8.89 -8.07 -7.18
C ILE A 95 -10.19 -7.30 -6.96
N ARG A 96 -10.51 -6.34 -7.83
CA ARG A 96 -11.73 -5.52 -7.72
C ARG A 96 -13.01 -6.33 -7.92
N PHE A 97 -12.94 -7.38 -8.73
CA PHE A 97 -14.07 -8.29 -8.93
C PHE A 97 -14.38 -9.04 -7.63
N LEU A 98 -13.35 -9.64 -7.02
CA LEU A 98 -13.47 -10.43 -5.79
C LEU A 98 -13.70 -9.61 -4.52
N GLN A 99 -13.40 -8.31 -4.51
CA GLN A 99 -13.66 -7.43 -3.36
C GLN A 99 -15.15 -7.29 -3.02
N ARG A 100 -16.06 -7.71 -3.89
CA ARG A 100 -17.51 -7.64 -3.70
C ARG A 100 -18.07 -8.81 -2.90
N GLU A 101 -17.30 -9.87 -2.73
CA GLU A 101 -17.69 -11.13 -2.12
C GLU A 101 -16.70 -11.48 -0.98
N ASP A 102 -17.18 -12.22 0.02
CA ASP A 102 -16.42 -12.54 1.24
C ASP A 102 -15.48 -13.74 1.02
N HIS A 103 -14.47 -13.52 0.17
CA HIS A 103 -13.45 -14.53 -0.13
C HIS A 103 -12.23 -14.41 0.79
N TYR A 104 -11.68 -15.54 1.22
CA TYR A 104 -10.50 -15.55 2.08
C TYR A 104 -9.26 -14.91 1.42
N ILE A 105 -9.10 -15.10 0.11
CA ILE A 105 -8.04 -14.43 -0.67
C ILE A 105 -8.13 -12.90 -0.61
N SER A 106 -9.35 -12.33 -0.49
CA SER A 106 -9.55 -10.88 -0.33
C SER A 106 -9.01 -10.38 1.01
N VAL A 107 -9.09 -11.20 2.07
CA VAL A 107 -8.45 -10.92 3.37
C VAL A 107 -6.93 -10.86 3.21
N MET A 108 -6.34 -11.83 2.49
CA MET A 108 -4.89 -11.86 2.25
C MET A 108 -4.40 -10.65 1.44
N ILE A 109 -5.18 -10.23 0.45
CA ILE A 109 -4.91 -9.02 -0.34
C ILE A 109 -4.97 -7.76 0.54
N ARG A 110 -5.92 -7.69 1.46
CA ARG A 110 -6.05 -6.58 2.42
C ARG A 110 -4.87 -6.55 3.39
N LEU A 111 -4.49 -7.70 3.95
CA LEU A 111 -3.32 -7.85 4.82
C LEU A 111 -2.01 -7.49 4.12
N ALA A 112 -1.88 -7.78 2.83
CA ALA A 112 -0.74 -7.36 2.01
C ALA A 112 -0.63 -5.83 1.84
N GLY A 113 -1.69 -5.07 2.15
CA GLY A 113 -1.69 -3.61 2.07
C GLY A 113 -1.46 -3.08 0.66
N LEU A 114 -1.95 -3.80 -0.36
CA LEU A 114 -1.78 -3.40 -1.75
C LEU A 114 -2.50 -2.08 -2.03
N ARG A 115 -1.83 -1.16 -2.74
CA ARG A 115 -2.40 0.11 -3.17
C ARG A 115 -2.28 0.26 -4.69
N PRO A 116 -3.35 0.62 -5.42
CA PRO A 116 -3.29 0.81 -6.86
C PRO A 116 -2.36 1.98 -7.22
N ARG A 117 -1.56 1.84 -8.29
CA ARG A 117 -0.75 2.93 -8.87
C ARG A 117 -1.55 4.21 -9.12
N GLY A 118 -2.77 4.08 -9.63
CA GLY A 118 -3.63 5.23 -9.93
C GLY A 118 -4.05 6.04 -8.70
N ASP A 119 -4.26 5.37 -7.57
CA ASP A 119 -4.63 6.05 -6.31
C ASP A 119 -3.47 6.89 -5.78
N GLN A 120 -2.24 6.39 -5.91
CA GLN A 120 -1.03 7.12 -5.53
C GLN A 120 -0.77 8.33 -6.43
N LEU A 121 -1.00 8.22 -7.75
CA LEU A 121 -0.88 9.34 -8.67
C LEU A 121 -1.94 10.42 -8.40
N ARG A 122 -3.16 10.02 -8.03
CA ARG A 122 -4.22 10.98 -7.64
C ARG A 122 -3.84 11.75 -6.38
N LEU A 123 -3.28 11.07 -5.38
CA LEU A 123 -2.77 11.72 -4.17
C LEU A 123 -1.60 12.67 -4.48
N PHE A 124 -0.70 12.27 -5.38
CA PHE A 124 0.38 13.13 -5.84
C PHE A 124 -0.15 14.38 -6.55
N ALA A 125 -1.07 14.21 -7.49
CA ALA A 125 -1.69 15.33 -8.22
C ALA A 125 -2.45 16.27 -7.28
N ALA A 126 -3.16 15.74 -6.29
CA ALA A 126 -3.83 16.54 -5.27
C ALA A 126 -2.83 17.35 -4.42
N GLY A 127 -1.73 16.71 -3.97
CA GLY A 127 -0.66 17.39 -3.24
C GLY A 127 0.01 18.49 -4.06
N LEU A 128 0.33 18.22 -5.32
CA LEU A 128 0.92 19.21 -6.23
C LEU A 128 -0.03 20.39 -6.49
N GLY A 129 -1.33 20.11 -6.63
CA GLY A 129 -2.36 21.14 -6.78
C GLY A 129 -2.41 22.10 -5.59
N ILE A 130 -2.37 21.56 -4.37
CA ILE A 130 -2.36 22.38 -3.14
C ILE A 130 -1.12 23.28 -3.10
N VAL A 131 0.08 22.74 -3.35
CA VAL A 131 1.31 23.53 -3.39
C VAL A 131 1.26 24.62 -4.45
N THR A 132 0.75 24.29 -5.65
CA THR A 132 0.62 25.25 -6.75
C THR A 132 -0.34 26.39 -6.39
N CYS A 133 -1.49 26.10 -5.77
CA CYS A 133 -2.41 27.13 -5.29
C CYS A 133 -1.76 28.07 -4.27
N ILE A 134 -0.96 27.53 -3.33
CA ILE A 134 -0.24 28.34 -2.33
C ILE A 134 0.78 29.26 -2.99
N LEU A 135 1.55 28.75 -3.97
CA LEU A 135 2.55 29.54 -4.69
C LEU A 135 1.90 30.63 -5.55
N VAL A 136 0.82 30.31 -6.26
CA VAL A 136 0.05 31.28 -7.07
C VAL A 136 -0.52 32.37 -6.17
N TRP A 137 -1.11 32.00 -5.03
CA TRP A 137 -1.62 32.97 -4.06
C TRP A 137 -0.52 33.92 -3.56
N THR A 138 0.64 33.36 -3.21
CA THR A 138 1.81 34.15 -2.74
C THR A 138 2.29 35.12 -3.81
N PHE A 139 2.38 34.65 -5.07
CA PHE A 139 2.77 35.48 -6.21
C PHE A 139 1.76 36.60 -6.49
N LEU A 140 0.46 36.28 -6.47
CA LEU A 140 -0.61 37.26 -6.66
C LEU A 140 -0.61 38.31 -5.55
N SER A 141 -0.40 37.90 -4.29
CA SER A 141 -0.29 38.83 -3.17
C SER A 141 0.87 39.81 -3.35
N ASN A 142 2.05 39.33 -3.76
CA ASN A 142 3.21 40.17 -4.00
C ASN A 142 3.05 41.12 -5.20
N LYS A 143 2.43 40.64 -6.29
CA LYS A 143 2.29 41.42 -7.53
C LYS A 143 1.16 42.45 -7.50
N TYR A 144 0.06 42.14 -6.81
CA TYR A 144 -1.16 42.96 -6.83
C TYR A 144 -1.43 43.70 -5.51
N ASN A 145 -0.49 43.69 -4.56
CA ASN A 145 -0.64 44.31 -3.24
C ASN A 145 -1.95 43.90 -2.53
N ILE A 146 -2.40 42.66 -2.76
CA ILE A 146 -3.52 42.09 -2.02
C ILE A 146 -3.04 41.99 -0.57
N PRO A 147 -3.71 42.65 0.40
CA PRO A 147 -3.19 42.81 1.74
C PRO A 147 -2.89 41.43 2.34
N MET A 148 -1.61 41.18 2.61
CA MET A 148 -1.21 40.04 3.41
C MET A 148 -1.84 40.21 4.80
N PRO A 149 -2.48 39.19 5.36
CA PRO A 149 -3.05 39.34 6.68
C PRO A 149 -1.88 39.45 7.69
N SER A 150 -2.03 40.32 8.69
CA SER A 150 -0.95 40.95 9.47
C SER A 150 -0.08 39.99 10.32
N ARG A 151 0.91 40.53 11.05
CA ARG A 151 1.93 39.84 11.90
C ARG A 151 1.43 38.68 12.81
N GLY A 152 0.12 38.50 13.01
CA GLY A 152 -0.46 37.27 13.56
C GLY A 152 -0.29 36.02 12.67
N ASN A 153 0.22 36.17 11.43
CA ASN A 153 0.29 35.12 10.41
C ASN A 153 1.65 34.46 10.20
N LEU A 154 2.60 34.66 11.12
CA LEU A 154 3.80 33.83 11.19
C LEU A 154 3.41 32.33 11.26
N GLY A 155 2.28 32.04 11.91
CA GLY A 155 1.64 30.73 11.90
C GLY A 155 1.32 30.21 10.50
N ILE A 156 0.81 31.04 9.58
CA ILE A 156 0.47 30.59 8.21
C ILE A 156 1.73 30.19 7.44
N PHE A 157 2.82 30.97 7.56
CA PHE A 157 4.11 30.61 6.97
C PHE A 157 4.67 29.32 7.58
N VAL A 158 4.59 29.16 8.90
CA VAL A 158 4.99 27.92 9.58
C VAL A 158 4.15 26.75 9.09
N TRP A 159 2.83 26.90 8.95
CA TRP A 159 1.96 25.87 8.41
C TRP A 159 2.24 25.54 6.94
N ALA A 160 2.59 26.54 6.12
CA ALA A 160 2.99 26.33 4.73
C ALA A 160 4.32 25.58 4.63
N VAL A 161 5.31 25.92 5.47
CA VAL A 161 6.58 25.20 5.57
C VAL A 161 6.37 23.79 6.08
N LEU A 162 5.54 23.60 7.10
CA LEU A 162 5.15 22.28 7.61
C LEU A 162 4.43 21.46 6.53
N ALA A 163 3.54 22.06 5.75
CA ALA A 163 2.87 21.40 4.63
C ALA A 163 3.87 20.99 3.55
N CYS A 164 4.82 21.86 3.19
CA CYS A 164 5.91 21.54 2.27
C CYS A 164 6.81 20.41 2.79
N LEU A 165 7.19 20.45 4.07
CA LEU A 165 7.97 19.38 4.72
C LEU A 165 7.19 18.07 4.77
N PHE A 166 5.88 18.11 5.01
CA PHE A 166 5.01 16.95 5.01
C PHE A 166 4.88 16.34 3.62
N VAL A 167 4.71 17.16 2.58
CA VAL A 167 4.70 16.71 1.19
C VAL A 167 6.07 16.13 0.81
N ALA A 168 7.18 16.80 1.14
CA ALA A 168 8.53 16.30 0.90
C ALA A 168 8.80 14.98 1.62
N TYR A 169 8.33 14.82 2.87
CA TYR A 169 8.39 13.56 3.61
C TYR A 169 7.57 12.45 2.94
N MET A 170 6.36 12.77 2.47
CA MET A 170 5.54 11.83 1.71
C MET A 170 6.22 11.40 0.40
N LEU A 171 6.91 12.31 -0.30
CA LEU A 171 7.72 12.01 -1.48
C LEU A 171 8.93 11.12 -1.15
N LEU A 172 9.64 11.43 -0.05
CA LEU A 172 10.78 10.63 0.42
C LEU A 172 10.32 9.19 0.73
N ARG A 173 9.17 9.05 1.40
CA ARG A 173 8.54 7.77 1.75
C ARG A 173 8.08 6.98 0.53
N PHE A 174 7.70 7.69 -0.53
CA PHE A 174 7.28 7.14 -1.80
C PHE A 174 8.45 6.59 -2.62
N ILE A 175 9.59 7.30 -2.67
CA ILE A 175 10.76 6.91 -3.48
C ILE A 175 11.60 5.83 -2.79
N LEU A 176 11.86 5.96 -1.49
CA LEU A 176 12.79 5.07 -0.76
C LEU A 176 12.10 3.87 -0.07
N GLY A 177 10.77 3.88 -0.02
CA GLY A 177 9.96 2.83 0.60
C GLY A 177 9.90 2.95 2.13
N ARG A 178 8.70 2.69 2.69
CA ARG A 178 8.33 2.87 4.12
C ARG A 178 9.47 2.60 5.10
N LYS A 179 10.06 1.41 5.08
CA LYS A 179 11.12 0.99 6.02
C LYS A 179 12.39 1.85 5.98
N LYS A 180 12.79 2.36 4.82
CA LYS A 180 14.05 3.10 4.66
C LYS A 180 13.91 4.57 5.08
N THR A 181 12.73 5.14 4.87
CA THR A 181 12.37 6.49 5.33
C THR A 181 12.29 6.58 6.84
N ASP A 182 11.64 5.62 7.48
CA ASP A 182 11.43 5.64 8.94
C ASP A 182 12.77 5.45 9.68
N ASP A 183 13.73 4.72 9.07
CA ASP A 183 15.10 4.57 9.58
C ASP A 183 15.99 5.81 9.33
N LEU A 184 15.71 6.60 8.29
CA LEU A 184 16.40 7.85 8.03
C LEU A 184 15.91 8.98 8.93
N THR A 185 14.60 9.05 9.19
CA THR A 185 14.04 10.04 10.11
C THR A 185 14.44 9.78 11.55
N SER A 186 14.50 8.52 11.99
CA SER A 186 15.00 8.18 13.33
C SER A 186 16.47 8.58 13.51
N LYS A 187 17.33 8.28 12.53
CA LYS A 187 18.76 8.68 12.54
C LYS A 187 18.94 10.20 12.51
N GLY A 188 18.10 10.92 11.77
CA GLY A 188 18.10 12.38 11.74
C GLY A 188 17.70 13.00 13.08
N LEU A 189 16.63 12.47 13.69
CA LEU A 189 16.15 12.88 15.02
C LEU A 189 17.21 12.60 16.10
N GLU A 190 17.85 11.43 16.10
CA GLU A 190 18.93 11.12 17.04
C GLU A 190 20.12 12.10 16.92
N LYS A 191 20.44 12.53 15.70
CA LYS A 191 21.52 13.50 15.47
C LYS A 191 21.16 14.88 16.00
N LEU A 192 19.91 15.32 15.78
CA LEU A 192 19.40 16.59 16.31
C LEU A 192 19.30 16.59 17.83
N VAL A 193 18.85 15.48 18.43
CA VAL A 193 18.81 15.31 19.89
C VAL A 193 20.21 15.35 20.49
N ARG A 194 21.21 14.70 19.86
CA ARG A 194 22.61 14.78 20.30
C ARG A 194 23.18 16.19 20.22
N ILE A 195 22.91 16.93 19.16
CA ILE A 195 23.36 18.32 19.02
C ILE A 195 22.70 19.21 20.08
N TYR A 196 21.39 19.02 20.32
CA TYR A 196 20.67 19.76 21.35
C TYR A 196 21.22 19.49 22.75
N GLN A 197 21.48 18.22 23.10
CA GLN A 197 22.08 17.85 24.39
C GLN A 197 23.50 18.40 24.58
N HIS A 198 24.27 18.52 23.50
CA HIS A 198 25.62 19.08 23.57
C HIS A 198 25.62 20.60 23.77
N VAL A 199 24.66 21.29 23.13
CA VAL A 199 24.47 22.74 23.30
C VAL A 199 23.80 23.07 24.65
N SER A 200 22.92 22.20 25.17
CA SER A 200 22.26 22.43 26.47
C SER A 200 23.10 22.00 27.68
N GLY A 201 24.13 21.17 27.49
CA GLY A 201 25.04 20.71 28.55
C GLY A 201 26.28 21.59 28.74
N THR A 202 26.37 22.72 28.03
CA THR A 202 27.45 23.71 28.14
C THR A 202 26.99 25.03 28.80
N ALA A 203 25.87 24.99 29.53
CA ALA A 203 25.35 26.09 30.35
C ALA A 203 25.50 25.78 31.85
#